data_AF-A0A6C0DQ20-F1
#
_entry.id   AF-A0A6C0DQ20-F1
#
_cell.length_a   1.000
_cell.length_b   1.000
_cell.length_c   1.000
_cell.angle_alpha   90.00
_cell.angle_beta   90.00
_cell.angle_gamma   90.00
#
_symmetry.space_group_name_H-M   'P 1'
#
loop_
_entity.id
_entity.type
_entity.pdbx_description
1 polymer ?
#
loop_
_entity_poly.entity_id
_entity_poly.type
_entity_poly.pdbx_seq_one_letter_code
_entity_poly.pdbx_strand_id
1 'polypeptide(L)'
;METDIYFSFTLEFGNPLYSDQTMREWQTLWRTVCEMAYNPSTHQYPFIRSFSHYSNEIEELHKYTINSGRIKNHKLLCFEHVWKEYKKKTPITNTSLKELYVPRLLIPTQEAQKFIQQTFPNCTIIFWAE
;
A
#
# COMPACT_ATOMS: atom_id res chain seq x y z
N MET A 1 14.34 -5.43 -18.41
CA MET A 1 12.96 -5.93 -18.29
C MET A 1 12.38 -5.22 -17.08
N GLU A 2 11.53 -4.23 -17.31
CA GLU A 2 10.88 -3.46 -16.25
C GLU A 2 9.78 -4.35 -15.65
N THR A 3 9.95 -4.76 -14.40
CA THR A 3 8.97 -5.60 -13.71
C THR A 3 8.15 -4.69 -12.82
N ASP A 4 7.00 -4.26 -13.34
CA ASP A 4 6.00 -3.52 -12.58
C ASP A 4 5.07 -4.51 -11.87
N ILE A 5 4.69 -4.21 -10.63
CA ILE A 5 3.57 -4.92 -10.00
C ILE A 5 2.32 -4.07 -10.11
N TYR A 6 1.28 -4.66 -10.69
CA TYR A 6 -0.06 -4.11 -10.82
C TYR A 6 -1.01 -4.81 -9.85
N PHE A 7 -1.70 -4.03 -9.03
CA PHE A 7 -2.80 -4.52 -8.20
C PHE A 7 -4.09 -3.80 -8.55
N SER A 8 -5.19 -4.55 -8.61
CA SER A 8 -6.53 -4.06 -8.97
C SER A 8 -7.56 -4.55 -7.95
N PHE A 9 -8.38 -3.67 -7.38
CA PHE A 9 -9.16 -3.97 -6.17
C PHE A 9 -10.66 -3.71 -6.34
N THR A 10 -11.50 -4.68 -5.96
CA THR A 10 -12.97 -4.53 -5.98
C THR A 10 -13.47 -3.75 -4.75
N LEU A 11 -14.50 -2.93 -4.95
CA LEU A 11 -14.97 -1.99 -3.94
C LEU A 11 -16.35 -2.31 -3.40
N GLU A 12 -16.47 -2.19 -2.08
CA GLU A 12 -17.61 -2.64 -1.30
C GLU A 12 -18.11 -1.52 -0.39
N PHE A 13 -18.19 -0.29 -0.91
CA PHE A 13 -18.50 0.90 -0.11
C PHE A 13 -19.93 0.93 0.45
N GLY A 14 -20.82 0.05 -0.03
CA GLY A 14 -22.15 -0.17 0.56
C GLY A 14 -22.15 -1.19 1.70
N ASN A 15 -21.05 -1.91 1.92
CA ASN A 15 -20.94 -2.97 2.91
C ASN A 15 -20.29 -2.44 4.20
N PRO A 16 -20.64 -3.02 5.36
CA PRO A 16 -20.01 -2.66 6.64
C PRO A 16 -18.55 -3.15 6.75
N LEU A 17 -18.11 -3.99 5.80
CA LEU A 17 -16.82 -4.66 5.75
C LEU A 17 -16.33 -4.70 4.30
N TYR A 18 -15.02 -4.57 4.10
CA TYR A 18 -14.34 -5.02 2.88
C TYR A 18 -14.27 -6.55 2.85
N SER A 19 -14.38 -7.17 1.68
CA SER A 19 -14.20 -8.61 1.52
C SER A 19 -12.78 -9.07 1.82
N ASP A 20 -12.70 -10.37 2.12
CA ASP A 20 -11.43 -11.06 2.28
C ASP A 20 -10.55 -10.95 1.02
N GLN A 21 -11.15 -10.86 -0.17
CA GLN A 21 -10.39 -10.67 -1.40
C GLN A 21 -9.69 -9.31 -1.42
N THR A 22 -10.43 -8.22 -1.26
CA THR A 22 -9.88 -6.86 -1.21
C THR A 22 -8.81 -6.75 -0.12
N MET A 23 -9.05 -7.35 1.05
CA MET A 23 -8.05 -7.37 2.13
C MET A 23 -6.79 -8.14 1.74
N ARG A 24 -6.92 -9.34 1.17
CA ARG A 24 -5.77 -10.15 0.74
C ARG A 24 -4.92 -9.44 -0.29
N GLU A 25 -5.53 -8.80 -1.27
CA GLU A 25 -4.81 -8.06 -2.30
C GLU A 25 -3.99 -6.91 -1.68
N TRP A 26 -4.61 -6.11 -0.79
CA TRP A 26 -3.91 -4.97 -0.17
C TRP A 26 -2.78 -5.44 0.74
N GLN A 27 -3.05 -6.48 1.53
CA GLN A 27 -2.03 -7.08 2.38
C GLN A 27 -0.89 -7.70 1.57
N THR A 28 -1.15 -8.20 0.36
CA THR A 28 -0.11 -8.75 -0.53
C THR A 28 0.81 -7.64 -1.04
N LEU A 29 0.25 -6.50 -1.44
CA LEU A 29 1.03 -5.32 -1.80
C LEU A 29 1.92 -4.89 -0.62
N TRP A 30 1.36 -4.74 0.58
CA TRP A 30 2.14 -4.32 1.76
C TRP A 30 3.18 -5.34 2.20
N ARG A 31 2.87 -6.64 2.12
CA ARG A 31 3.86 -7.70 2.35
C ARG A 31 5.01 -7.59 1.36
N THR A 32 4.74 -7.29 0.10
CA THR A 32 5.80 -7.10 -0.91
C THR A 32 6.73 -5.94 -0.53
N VAL A 33 6.16 -4.79 -0.14
CA VAL A 33 6.95 -3.64 0.35
C VAL A 33 7.76 -4.02 1.59
N CYS A 34 7.17 -4.72 2.57
CA CYS A 34 7.88 -5.19 3.76
C CYS A 34 8.98 -6.21 3.40
N GLU A 35 8.74 -7.17 2.52
CA GLU A 35 9.75 -8.15 2.14
C GLU A 35 10.93 -7.48 1.44
N MET A 36 10.70 -6.49 0.57
CA MET A 36 11.78 -5.68 0.00
C MET A 36 12.56 -4.89 1.06
N ALA A 37 11.89 -4.45 2.12
CA ALA A 37 12.49 -3.71 3.23
C ALA A 37 13.28 -4.59 4.22
N TYR A 38 12.96 -5.89 4.33
CA TYR A 38 13.48 -6.74 5.39
C TYR A 38 14.23 -7.99 4.91
N ASN A 39 14.12 -8.33 3.62
CA ASN A 39 14.72 -9.53 3.04
C ASN A 39 15.49 -9.19 1.75
N PRO A 40 16.83 -9.13 1.78
CA PRO A 40 17.63 -8.80 0.62
C PRO A 40 17.54 -9.83 -0.51
N SER A 41 17.13 -11.07 -0.19
CA SER A 41 16.96 -12.14 -1.17
C SER A 41 15.62 -12.09 -1.91
N THR A 42 14.68 -11.24 -1.47
CA THR A 42 13.41 -11.05 -2.16
C THR A 42 13.63 -10.35 -3.51
N HIS A 43 12.75 -10.61 -4.47
CA HIS A 43 12.75 -9.88 -5.74
C HIS A 43 12.58 -8.38 -5.52
N GLN A 44 13.40 -7.59 -6.22
CA GLN A 44 13.45 -6.15 -6.06
C GLN A 44 12.68 -5.47 -7.19
N TYR A 45 11.61 -4.76 -6.84
CA TYR A 45 10.74 -4.10 -7.82
C TYR A 45 11.07 -2.61 -7.92
N PRO A 46 11.31 -2.07 -9.13
CA PRO A 46 11.51 -0.64 -9.31
C PRO A 46 10.21 0.16 -9.15
N PHE A 47 9.07 -0.44 -9.47
CA PHE A 47 7.76 0.22 -9.43
C PHE A 47 6.73 -0.70 -8.79
N ILE A 48 5.99 -0.20 -7.81
CA ILE A 48 4.82 -0.86 -7.23
C ILE A 48 3.64 0.08 -7.39
N ARG A 49 2.66 -0.32 -8.21
CA ARG A 49 1.52 0.52 -8.55
C ARG A 49 0.21 -0.19 -8.28
N SER A 50 -0.61 0.43 -7.45
CA SER A 50 -2.00 0.04 -7.25
C SER A 50 -2.91 0.92 -8.10
N PHE A 51 -3.85 0.32 -8.82
CA PHE A 51 -4.79 1.04 -9.67
C PHE A 51 -6.22 0.74 -9.25
N SER A 52 -7.06 1.75 -9.47
CA SER A 52 -8.51 1.60 -9.44
C SER A 52 -9.00 0.64 -10.52
N HIS A 53 -10.06 -0.13 -10.22
CA HIS A 53 -10.88 -0.75 -11.28
C HIS A 53 -11.81 0.25 -11.98
N TYR A 54 -12.00 1.44 -11.42
CA TYR A 54 -12.87 2.47 -11.96
C TYR A 54 -12.06 3.46 -12.79
N SER A 55 -12.71 4.05 -13.80
CA SER A 55 -12.09 5.04 -14.68
C SER A 55 -11.78 6.37 -13.99
N ASN A 56 -12.15 6.55 -12.71
CA ASN A 56 -12.01 7.82 -11.99
C ASN A 56 -11.49 7.60 -10.56
N GLU A 57 -10.16 7.70 -10.40
CA GLU A 57 -9.47 7.56 -9.11
C GLU A 57 -9.85 8.66 -8.10
N ILE A 58 -10.22 9.86 -8.55
CA ILE A 58 -10.68 10.96 -7.68
C ILE A 58 -11.99 10.58 -6.98
N GLU A 59 -12.96 10.08 -7.75
CA GLU A 59 -14.25 9.64 -7.21
C GLU A 59 -14.07 8.49 -6.22
N GLU A 60 -13.14 7.59 -6.51
CA GLU A 60 -12.83 6.47 -5.65
C GLU A 60 -12.18 6.91 -4.33
N LEU A 61 -11.19 7.79 -4.39
CA LEU A 61 -10.55 8.35 -3.20
C LEU A 61 -11.57 9.06 -2.32
N HIS A 62 -12.52 9.77 -2.93
CA HIS A 62 -13.62 10.41 -2.21
C HIS A 62 -14.53 9.37 -1.51
N LYS A 63 -14.87 8.26 -2.17
CA LYS A 63 -15.62 7.14 -1.57
C LYS A 63 -14.85 6.48 -0.42
N TYR A 64 -13.54 6.26 -0.57
CA TYR A 64 -12.69 5.77 0.51
C TYR A 64 -12.67 6.73 1.70
N THR A 65 -12.52 8.03 1.46
CA THR A 65 -12.48 9.05 2.52
C THR A 65 -13.78 9.03 3.33
N ILE A 66 -14.93 9.06 2.65
CA ILE A 66 -16.25 9.07 3.30
C ILE A 66 -16.51 7.80 4.11
N ASN A 67 -16.12 6.64 3.57
CA ASN A 67 -16.51 5.34 4.14
C ASN A 67 -15.45 4.72 5.06
N SER A 68 -14.21 5.21 5.04
CA SER A 68 -13.10 4.68 5.86
C SER A 68 -13.44 4.60 7.35
N GLY A 69 -14.12 5.61 7.90
CA GLY A 69 -14.57 5.63 9.29
C GLY A 69 -15.80 4.76 9.58
N ARG A 70 -16.54 4.33 8.55
CA ARG A 70 -17.75 3.49 8.67
C ARG A 70 -17.43 2.00 8.51
N ILE A 71 -16.42 1.67 7.72
CA ILE A 71 -16.07 0.28 7.41
C ILE A 71 -15.16 -0.28 8.51
N LYS A 72 -15.68 -1.27 9.26
CA LYS A 72 -15.07 -1.73 10.53
C LYS A 72 -13.66 -2.32 10.36
N ASN A 73 -13.39 -2.92 9.20
CA ASN A 73 -12.12 -3.57 8.90
C ASN A 73 -11.17 -2.73 8.02
N HIS A 74 -11.44 -1.43 7.82
CA HIS A 74 -10.57 -0.56 7.00
C HIS A 74 -9.10 -0.58 7.46
N LYS A 75 -8.86 -0.61 8.77
CA LYS A 75 -7.52 -0.73 9.36
C LYS A 75 -6.71 -1.93 8.84
N LEU A 76 -7.37 -3.00 8.39
CA LEU A 76 -6.70 -4.20 7.87
C LEU A 76 -6.11 -3.99 6.47
N LEU A 77 -6.53 -2.93 5.78
CA LEU A 77 -6.00 -2.50 4.48
C LEU A 77 -4.79 -1.57 4.62
N CYS A 78 -4.58 -0.94 5.78
CA CYS A 78 -3.51 0.03 5.97
C CYS A 78 -2.15 -0.66 6.07
N PHE A 79 -1.11 -0.02 5.52
CA PHE A 79 0.27 -0.52 5.56
C PHE A 79 0.73 -0.90 6.98
N GLU A 80 0.38 -0.09 7.97
CA GLU A 80 0.74 -0.31 9.37
C GLU A 80 0.27 -1.63 9.95
N HIS A 81 -0.87 -2.15 9.45
CA HIS A 81 -1.39 -3.43 9.93
C HIS A 81 -0.40 -4.55 9.61
N VAL A 82 0.08 -4.60 8.37
CA VAL A 82 1.06 -5.59 7.92
C VAL A 82 2.44 -5.27 8.48
N TRP A 83 2.86 -4.01 8.49
CA TRP A 83 4.18 -3.62 8.96
C TRP A 83 4.43 -3.99 10.43
N LYS A 84 3.40 -3.99 11.28
CA LYS A 84 3.50 -4.45 12.68
C LYS A 84 4.05 -5.87 12.84
N GLU A 85 3.82 -6.75 11.85
CA GLU A 85 4.35 -8.11 11.84
C GLU A 85 5.87 -8.14 11.64
N TYR A 86 6.43 -7.08 11.04
CA TYR A 86 7.85 -6.96 10.70
C TYR A 86 8.65 -6.07 11.67
N LYS A 87 7.98 -5.24 12.48
CA LYS A 87 8.62 -4.23 13.38
C LYS A 87 9.73 -4.76 14.30
N LYS A 88 9.80 -6.07 14.55
CA LYS A 88 10.85 -6.69 15.39
C LYS A 88 12.19 -6.88 14.66
N LYS A 89 12.21 -6.74 13.34
CA LYS A 89 13.42 -6.88 12.51
C LYS A 89 13.99 -5.49 12.20
N THR A 90 15.26 -5.43 11.85
CA THR A 90 15.90 -4.20 11.35
C THR A 90 15.70 -4.14 9.84
N PRO A 91 15.12 -3.05 9.29
CA PRO A 91 15.00 -2.90 7.85
C PRO A 91 16.36 -2.65 7.21
N ILE A 92 16.51 -3.05 5.96
CA ILE A 92 17.66 -2.74 5.12
C ILE A 92 17.34 -1.51 4.26
N THR A 93 18.35 -0.72 3.93
CA THR A 93 18.20 0.33 2.93
C THR A 93 18.08 -0.31 1.54
N ASN A 94 17.00 0.03 0.84
CA ASN A 94 16.67 -0.49 -0.47
C ASN A 94 16.57 0.65 -1.48
N THR A 95 17.53 0.72 -2.40
CA THR A 95 17.60 1.75 -3.43
C THR A 95 16.92 1.37 -4.74
N SER A 96 16.33 0.17 -4.80
CA SER A 96 15.75 -0.39 -6.03
C SER A 96 14.36 0.17 -6.30
N LEU A 97 13.54 0.33 -5.26
CA LEU A 97 12.20 0.91 -5.40
C LEU A 97 12.30 2.41 -5.72
N LYS A 98 11.73 2.80 -6.86
CA LYS A 98 11.71 4.19 -7.37
C LYS A 98 10.34 4.84 -7.24
N GLU A 99 9.27 4.04 -7.30
CA GLU A 99 7.91 4.57 -7.23
C GLU A 99 6.99 3.63 -6.45
N LEU A 100 6.16 4.22 -5.60
CA LEU A 100 5.06 3.56 -4.92
C LEU A 100 3.78 4.37 -5.16
N TYR A 101 2.90 3.85 -6.02
CA TYR A 101 1.63 4.51 -6.38
C TYR A 101 0.44 3.89 -5.63
N VAL A 102 -0.10 4.61 -4.64
CA VAL A 102 -1.07 4.09 -3.66
C VAL A 102 -2.04 5.15 -3.13
N PRO A 103 -3.22 4.81 -2.60
CA PRO A 103 -4.09 5.78 -1.95
C PRO A 103 -3.52 6.24 -0.60
N ARG A 104 -3.51 7.55 -0.36
CA ARG A 104 -2.99 8.16 0.88
C ARG A 104 -3.59 7.58 2.16
N LEU A 105 -4.88 7.27 2.14
CA LEU A 105 -5.63 6.75 3.29
C LEU A 105 -5.07 5.41 3.81
N LEU A 106 -4.33 4.67 2.98
CA LEU A 106 -3.74 3.38 3.38
C LEU A 106 -2.33 3.52 3.98
N ILE A 107 -1.79 4.74 4.04
CA ILE A 107 -0.58 5.09 4.79
C ILE A 107 -0.91 6.22 5.78
N PRO A 108 -1.73 5.94 6.81
CA PRO A 108 -2.38 6.98 7.60
C PRO A 108 -1.43 7.70 8.58
N THR A 109 -0.37 7.06 9.07
CA THR A 109 0.55 7.68 10.02
C THR A 109 1.81 8.25 9.36
N GLN A 110 2.31 9.31 9.99
CA GLN A 110 3.62 9.88 9.66
C GLN A 110 4.77 8.88 9.91
N GLU A 111 4.63 7.97 10.89
CA GLU A 111 5.62 6.93 11.16
C GLU A 111 5.79 5.98 9.97
N ALA A 112 4.68 5.53 9.40
CA ALA A 112 4.69 4.68 8.21
C ALA A 112 5.33 5.39 7.01
N GLN A 113 5.00 6.66 6.78
CA GLN A 113 5.59 7.45 5.70
C GLN A 113 7.10 7.63 5.89
N LYS A 114 7.53 7.99 7.11
CA LYS A 114 8.96 8.11 7.46
C LYS A 114 9.70 6.80 7.26
N PHE A 115 9.11 5.68 7.68
CA PHE A 115 9.68 4.36 7.45
C PHE A 115 9.93 4.09 5.97
N ILE A 116 8.92 4.34 5.12
CA ILE A 116 9.05 4.12 3.67
C ILE A 116 10.16 5.01 3.10
N GLN A 117 10.19 6.31 3.45
CA GLN A 117 11.19 7.24 2.95
C GLN A 117 12.63 6.89 3.39
N GLN A 118 12.81 6.44 4.63
CA GLN A 118 14.13 6.06 5.15
C GLN A 118 14.61 4.73 4.58
N THR A 119 13.69 3.79 4.41
CA THR A 119 13.99 2.44 3.92
C THR A 119 14.21 2.44 2.41
N PHE A 120 13.45 3.26 1.68
CA PHE A 120 13.49 3.40 0.23
C PHE A 120 13.85 4.84 -0.17
N PRO A 121 15.12 5.26 -0.01
CA PRO A 121 15.51 6.67 -0.17
C PRO A 121 15.36 7.21 -1.60
N ASN A 122 15.32 6.34 -2.60
CA ASN A 122 15.12 6.70 -4.00
C ASN A 122 13.64 6.61 -4.43
N CYS A 123 12.75 6.20 -3.53
CA CYS A 123 11.35 5.99 -3.85
C CYS A 123 10.55 7.29 -3.71
N THR A 124 9.83 7.65 -4.78
CA THR A 124 8.78 8.67 -4.73
C THR A 124 7.46 7.99 -4.42
N ILE A 125 6.82 8.38 -3.31
CA ILE A 125 5.45 7.94 -3.01
C ILE A 125 4.51 8.87 -3.75
N ILE A 126 3.75 8.33 -4.70
CA ILE A 126 2.74 9.05 -5.45
C ILE A 126 1.38 8.61 -4.93
N PHE A 127 0.58 9.58 -4.50
CA PHE A 127 -0.76 9.28 -4.01
C PHE A 127 -1.78 9.35 -5.16
N TRP A 128 -2.80 8.49 -5.11
CA TRP A 128 -3.90 8.57 -6.06
C TRP A 128 -4.47 9.99 -6.13
N ALA A 129 -4.66 10.50 -7.35
CA ALA A 129 -5.23 11.81 -7.63
C ALA A 129 -4.46 13.05 -7.09
N GLU A 130 -3.16 12.90 -6.81
CA GLU A 130 -2.22 14.00 -6.44
C GLU A 130 -1.08 14.13 -7.45
#